data_AF-A0A1H0KX02-F1
#
_entry.id   AF-A0A1H0KX02-F1
#
_cell.length_a   1.000
_cell.length_b   1.000
_cell.length_c   1.000
_cell.angle_alpha   90.00
_cell.angle_beta   90.00
_cell.angle_gamma   90.00
#
_symmetry.space_group_name_H-M   'P 1'
#
loop_
_entity.id
_entity.type
_entity.pdbx_description
1 polymer ?
#
loop_
_entity_poly.entity_id
_entity_poly.type
_entity_poly.pdbx_seq_one_letter_code
_entity_poly.pdbx_strand_id
1 'polypeptide(L)'
;MDQVRRHSGVPEEDVASVAVPTALEPDLQATAVRLITRAEAMGLIATDDLLTLSRSSLTAALDAFFKAGIGRLLTKPTEADEDLRSALDLMNIVVENSPNPDTEWESLQRTLPPEVLTKLLGISESSVRRYANHGRPTPQDVAVRLHWLAMRVADLAGAYNRFGILRWFDRPRRALNGQSPSQRLTGTWSPDDHPVIEVADLAASLTAMSAT
;
A
#
# COMPACT_ATOMS: atom_id res chain seq x y z
N MET A 1 9.55 52.21 -45.22
CA MET A 1 9.96 52.23 -43.79
C MET A 1 8.70 52.50 -42.99
N ASP A 2 7.68 51.63 -43.01
CA ASP A 2 7.59 50.26 -42.48
C ASP A 2 7.91 50.20 -40.98
N GLN A 3 6.86 50.19 -40.14
CA GLN A 3 6.47 49.11 -39.20
C GLN A 3 7.28 49.11 -37.89
N VAL A 4 6.81 48.77 -36.68
CA VAL A 4 5.51 48.58 -36.00
C VAL A 4 5.88 47.93 -34.64
N ARG A 5 5.18 48.34 -33.57
CA ARG A 5 4.86 47.60 -32.31
C ARG A 5 5.97 47.03 -31.38
N ARG A 6 5.96 47.61 -30.17
CA ARG A 6 5.80 46.99 -28.83
C ARG A 6 6.00 45.46 -28.68
N HIS A 7 6.86 45.08 -27.75
CA HIS A 7 6.69 44.00 -26.75
C HIS A 7 7.50 44.41 -25.51
N SER A 8 6.87 44.96 -24.46
CA SER A 8 6.50 44.22 -23.24
C SER A 8 7.56 43.20 -22.82
N GLY A 9 8.55 43.67 -22.07
CA GLY A 9 9.42 42.81 -21.27
C GLY A 9 8.61 42.17 -20.15
N VAL A 10 8.52 40.84 -20.21
CA VAL A 10 8.02 40.00 -19.12
C VAL A 10 9.00 40.14 -17.95
N PRO A 11 8.55 40.39 -16.70
CA PRO A 11 9.45 40.38 -15.56
C PRO A 11 9.97 38.96 -15.34
N GLU A 12 11.28 38.84 -15.08
CA GLU A 12 11.96 37.63 -14.66
C GLU A 12 11.13 36.93 -13.56
N GLU A 13 10.62 35.74 -13.88
CA GLU A 13 10.09 34.83 -12.87
C GLU A 13 11.25 34.46 -11.95
N ASP A 14 11.18 35.05 -10.76
CA ASP A 14 11.76 34.57 -9.52
C ASP A 14 11.65 33.04 -9.52
N VAL A 15 12.77 32.35 -9.75
CA VAL A 15 12.86 30.90 -9.63
C VAL A 15 12.74 30.62 -8.15
N ALA A 16 11.49 30.57 -7.67
CA ALA A 16 11.14 30.20 -6.32
C ALA A 16 11.88 28.90 -6.02
N SER A 17 12.87 29.03 -5.15
CA SER A 17 13.61 27.94 -4.54
C SER A 17 12.62 26.84 -4.19
N VAL A 18 12.68 25.73 -4.93
CA VAL A 18 11.96 24.52 -4.57
C VAL A 18 12.58 24.10 -3.25
N ALA A 19 11.94 24.49 -2.15
CA ALA A 19 12.24 23.97 -0.83
C ALA A 19 12.06 22.46 -0.94
N VAL A 20 13.19 21.76 -1.05
CA VAL A 20 13.24 20.31 -0.93
C VAL A 20 12.54 19.99 0.39
N PRO A 21 11.48 19.16 0.39
CA PRO A 21 10.78 18.86 1.63
C PRO A 21 11.80 18.35 2.65
N THR A 22 11.72 18.86 3.87
CA THR A 22 12.50 18.42 5.02
C THR A 22 12.36 16.90 5.14
N ALA A 23 13.34 16.16 4.62
CA ALA A 23 13.30 14.71 4.58
C ALA A 23 13.18 14.20 6.03
N LEU A 24 12.32 13.20 6.25
CA LEU A 24 12.26 12.52 7.55
C LEU A 24 13.62 11.88 7.83
N GLU A 25 13.99 11.69 9.10
CA GLU A 25 15.16 10.89 9.46
C GLU A 25 15.09 9.50 8.80
N PRO A 26 16.20 8.91 8.32
CA PRO A 26 16.19 7.66 7.54
C PRO A 26 15.40 6.52 8.18
N ASP A 27 15.56 6.32 9.49
CA ASP A 27 14.85 5.27 10.23
C ASP A 27 13.33 5.52 10.33
N LEU A 28 12.92 6.79 10.27
CA LEU A 28 11.52 7.20 10.27
C LEU A 28 10.90 7.10 8.87
N GLN A 29 11.72 7.28 7.82
CA GLN A 29 11.28 7.14 6.43
C GLN A 29 10.71 5.74 6.16
N ALA A 30 11.41 4.67 6.56
CA ALA A 30 10.95 3.31 6.30
C ALA A 30 9.59 3.00 6.94
N THR A 31 9.39 3.40 8.21
CA THR A 31 8.11 3.22 8.92
C THR A 31 7.00 4.08 8.32
N ALA A 32 7.30 5.31 7.88
CA ALA A 32 6.34 6.18 7.21
C ALA A 32 5.95 5.67 5.82
N VAL A 33 6.92 5.22 5.02
CA VAL A 33 6.70 4.59 3.71
C VAL A 33 5.72 3.43 3.86
N ARG A 34 5.96 2.56 4.85
CA ARG A 34 5.10 1.39 5.12
C ARG A 34 3.66 1.79 5.39
N LEU A 35 3.41 2.86 6.13
CA LEU A 35 2.05 3.36 6.36
C LEU A 35 1.41 3.91 5.08
N ILE A 36 2.16 4.67 4.29
CA ILE A 36 1.66 5.26 3.04
C ILE A 36 1.29 4.16 2.04
N THR A 37 2.17 3.18 1.82
CA THR A 37 1.91 2.08 0.88
C THR A 37 0.77 1.19 1.36
N ARG A 38 0.63 0.97 2.67
CA ARG A 38 -0.52 0.25 3.23
C ARG A 38 -1.82 1.02 3.01
N ALA A 39 -1.84 2.34 3.24
CA ALA A 39 -3.03 3.16 2.97
C ALA A 39 -3.45 3.11 1.49
N GLU A 40 -2.48 3.16 0.56
CA GLU A 40 -2.74 3.03 -0.88
C GLU A 40 -3.26 1.62 -1.23
N ALA A 41 -2.60 0.57 -0.75
CA ALA A 41 -3.00 -0.82 -1.03
C ALA A 41 -4.39 -1.14 -0.44
N MET A 42 -4.77 -0.49 0.66
CA MET A 42 -6.12 -0.55 1.22
C MET A 42 -7.14 0.31 0.47
N GLY A 43 -6.71 1.17 -0.47
CA GLY A 43 -7.59 2.05 -1.23
C GLY A 43 -8.07 3.28 -0.46
N LEU A 44 -7.40 3.63 0.64
CA LEU A 44 -7.77 4.75 1.50
C LEU A 44 -7.25 6.09 0.96
N ILE A 45 -6.13 6.05 0.23
CA ILE A 45 -5.55 7.18 -0.49
C ILE A 45 -5.25 6.77 -1.92
N ALA A 46 -5.09 7.77 -2.79
CA ALA A 46 -4.49 7.60 -4.10
C ALA A 46 -3.15 8.32 -4.10
N THR A 47 -2.10 7.63 -4.51
CA THR A 47 -0.79 8.22 -4.79
C THR A 47 -0.51 8.06 -6.27
N ASP A 48 0.08 9.08 -6.89
CA ASP A 48 0.57 8.95 -8.26
C ASP A 48 1.67 7.87 -8.31
N ASP A 49 1.85 7.22 -9.47
CA ASP A 49 2.76 6.07 -9.67
C ASP A 49 4.21 6.33 -9.20
N LEU A 50 4.59 7.60 -9.03
CA LEU A 50 5.77 8.02 -8.31
C LEU A 50 5.33 8.37 -6.88
N LEU A 51 5.37 7.40 -5.97
CA LEU A 51 5.20 7.61 -4.53
C LEU A 51 6.14 8.72 -4.07
N THR A 52 5.65 9.95 -4.06
CA THR A 52 6.38 11.09 -3.50
C THR A 52 6.23 10.97 -2.00
N LEU A 53 7.25 10.36 -1.40
CA LEU A 53 7.40 10.24 0.03
C LEU A 53 7.56 11.65 0.60
N SER A 54 6.45 12.16 1.11
CA SER A 54 6.35 13.50 1.64
C SER A 54 5.60 13.47 2.96
N ARG A 55 5.86 14.50 3.77
CA ARG A 55 5.13 14.77 5.00
C ARG A 55 3.62 14.88 4.76
N SER A 56 3.21 15.44 3.62
CA SER A 56 1.80 15.49 3.21
C SER A 56 1.22 14.11 2.91
N SER A 57 1.97 13.22 2.26
CA SER A 57 1.52 11.85 1.99
C SER A 57 1.34 11.05 3.29
N LEU A 58 2.26 11.19 4.25
CA LEU A 58 2.13 10.56 5.57
C LEU A 58 0.91 11.10 6.34
N THR A 59 0.72 12.43 6.33
CA THR A 59 -0.43 13.07 6.99
C THR A 59 -1.74 12.59 6.38
N ALA A 60 -1.84 12.55 5.05
CA ALA A 60 -3.00 12.05 4.33
C ALA A 60 -3.29 10.58 4.65
N ALA A 61 -2.26 9.71 4.72
CA ALA A 61 -2.40 8.32 5.12
C ALA A 61 -2.96 8.19 6.55
N LEU A 62 -2.38 8.92 7.52
CA LEU A 62 -2.87 8.94 8.90
C LEU A 62 -4.32 9.43 8.97
N ASP A 63 -4.66 10.53 8.32
CA ASP A 63 -6.04 11.03 8.27
C ASP A 63 -7.02 10.01 7.68
N ALA A 64 -6.62 9.32 6.61
CA ALA A 64 -7.45 8.33 5.97
C ALA A 64 -7.69 7.10 6.88
N PHE A 65 -6.67 6.63 7.59
CA PHE A 65 -6.82 5.55 8.56
C PHE A 65 -7.80 5.93 9.68
N PHE A 66 -7.62 7.10 10.31
CA PHE A 66 -8.50 7.55 11.38
C PHE A 66 -9.93 7.77 10.90
N LYS A 67 -10.12 8.31 9.69
CA LYS A 67 -11.44 8.47 9.06
C LYS A 67 -12.12 7.11 8.78
N ALA A 68 -11.34 6.09 8.43
CA ALA A 68 -11.82 4.71 8.29
C ALA A 68 -12.06 4.00 9.64
N GLY A 69 -11.81 4.67 10.77
CA GLY A 69 -11.95 4.10 12.11
C GLY A 69 -10.79 3.19 12.54
N ILE A 70 -9.71 3.13 11.75
CA ILE A 70 -8.49 2.38 12.04
C ILE A 70 -7.65 3.21 13.03
N GLY A 71 -7.20 2.59 14.12
CA GLY A 71 -6.45 3.31 15.15
C GLY A 71 -7.31 4.16 16.09
N ARG A 72 -8.65 3.96 16.15
CA ARG A 72 -9.57 4.73 17.01
C ARG A 72 -9.21 4.81 18.51
N LEU A 73 -8.39 3.88 19.00
CA LEU A 73 -7.91 3.83 20.39
C LEU A 73 -6.52 4.47 20.57
N LEU A 74 -5.90 4.90 19.47
CA LEU A 74 -4.61 5.57 19.47
C LEU A 74 -4.80 7.08 19.40
N THR A 75 -3.84 7.81 19.93
CA THR A 75 -3.67 9.22 19.58
C THR A 75 -3.09 9.30 18.18
N LYS A 76 -3.64 10.17 17.33
CA LYS A 76 -3.09 10.39 15.98
C LYS A 76 -1.64 10.89 16.12
N PRO A 77 -0.66 10.20 15.52
CA PRO A 77 0.73 10.64 15.59
C PRO A 77 0.93 12.02 14.95
N THR A 78 1.76 12.85 15.58
CA THR A 78 2.12 14.19 15.12
C THR A 78 3.62 14.43 15.20
N GLU A 79 4.12 15.43 14.47
CA GLU A 79 5.53 15.81 14.50
C GLU A 79 6.02 16.30 15.86
N ALA A 80 5.09 16.69 16.73
CA ALA A 80 5.39 17.13 18.08
C ALA A 80 5.56 15.94 19.05
N ASP A 81 5.30 14.71 18.61
CA ASP A 81 5.43 13.53 19.46
C ASP A 81 6.90 13.26 19.77
N GLU A 82 7.21 13.19 21.06
CA GLU A 82 8.57 12.90 21.57
C GLU A 82 9.10 11.55 21.07
N ASP A 83 8.21 10.57 20.87
CA ASP A 83 8.51 9.26 20.29
C ASP A 83 7.62 8.95 19.08
N LEU A 84 7.71 9.83 18.07
CA LEU A 84 6.99 9.67 16.80
C LEU A 84 7.26 8.29 16.15
N ARG A 85 8.49 7.77 16.25
CA ARG A 85 8.83 6.47 15.65
C ARG A 85 7.99 5.34 16.26
N SER A 86 7.95 5.23 17.58
CA SER A 86 7.13 4.20 18.24
C SER A 86 5.64 4.39 17.95
N ALA A 87 5.16 5.63 17.86
CA ALA A 87 3.78 5.91 17.49
C ALA A 87 3.44 5.41 16.08
N LEU A 88 4.32 5.63 15.10
CA LEU A 88 4.13 5.11 13.74
C LEU A 88 4.31 3.59 13.64
N ASP A 89 5.21 2.99 14.43
CA ASP A 89 5.36 1.54 14.49
C ASP A 89 4.10 0.88 15.07
N LEU A 90 3.54 1.44 16.15
CA LEU A 90 2.26 0.99 16.70
C LEU A 90 1.12 1.15 15.70
N MET A 91 1.08 2.27 14.97
CA MET A 91 0.07 2.49 13.94
C MET A 91 0.17 1.41 12.84
N ASN A 92 1.37 1.04 12.41
CA ASN A 92 1.56 -0.03 11.44
C ASN A 92 1.02 -1.38 11.94
N ILE A 93 1.24 -1.73 13.21
CA ILE A 93 0.69 -2.95 13.82
C ILE A 93 -0.84 -2.92 13.78
N VAL A 94 -1.44 -1.79 14.14
CA VAL A 94 -2.91 -1.65 14.13
C VAL A 94 -3.46 -1.76 12.70
N VAL A 95 -2.84 -1.09 11.73
CA VAL A 95 -3.26 -1.15 10.33
C VAL A 95 -3.24 -2.58 9.80
N GLU A 96 -2.18 -3.34 10.08
CA GLU A 96 -2.02 -4.74 9.64
C GLU A 96 -3.05 -5.72 10.23
N ASN A 97 -3.73 -5.30 11.30
CA ASN A 97 -4.79 -6.09 11.96
C ASN A 97 -6.18 -5.47 11.76
N SER A 98 -6.34 -4.54 10.81
CA SER A 98 -7.59 -3.82 10.58
C SER A 98 -8.09 -3.97 9.14
N PRO A 99 -8.68 -5.12 8.77
CA PRO A 99 -9.31 -5.31 7.47
C PRO A 99 -10.33 -4.23 7.14
N ASN A 100 -10.23 -3.67 5.93
CA ASN A 100 -11.21 -2.73 5.40
C ASN A 100 -11.69 -3.16 3.99
N PRO A 101 -12.49 -4.24 3.90
CA PRO A 101 -12.83 -4.86 2.63
C PRO A 101 -13.56 -3.92 1.66
N ASP A 102 -14.25 -2.89 2.17
CA ASP A 102 -15.03 -1.96 1.35
C ASP A 102 -14.15 -1.19 0.35
N THR A 103 -12.92 -0.82 0.71
CA THR A 103 -12.00 -0.11 -0.19
C THR A 103 -10.90 -1.01 -0.75
N GLU A 104 -10.56 -2.10 -0.04
CA GLU A 104 -9.52 -3.05 -0.45
C GLU A 104 -9.85 -3.78 -1.75
N TRP A 105 -11.13 -4.12 -1.99
CA TRP A 105 -11.53 -4.79 -3.23
C TRP A 105 -11.18 -3.97 -4.46
N GLU A 106 -11.58 -2.70 -4.48
CA GLU A 106 -11.33 -1.82 -5.61
C GLU A 106 -9.82 -1.58 -5.79
N SER A 107 -9.10 -1.34 -4.69
CA SER A 107 -7.66 -1.11 -4.75
C SER A 107 -6.89 -2.32 -5.28
N LEU A 108 -7.17 -3.51 -4.76
CA LEU A 108 -6.50 -4.72 -5.19
C LEU A 108 -6.83 -5.07 -6.63
N GLN A 109 -8.04 -4.82 -7.13
CA GLN A 109 -8.38 -5.08 -8.53
C GLN A 109 -7.58 -4.25 -9.55
N ARG A 110 -7.05 -3.10 -9.15
CA ARG A 110 -6.15 -2.30 -9.99
C ARG A 110 -4.78 -2.98 -10.23
N THR A 111 -4.41 -3.92 -9.37
CA THR A 111 -3.11 -4.62 -9.42
C THR A 111 -3.24 -6.11 -9.69
N LEU A 112 -4.25 -6.75 -9.11
CA LEU A 112 -4.56 -8.18 -9.18
C LEU A 112 -5.92 -8.35 -9.85
N PRO A 113 -5.97 -8.75 -11.14
CA PRO A 113 -7.22 -8.94 -11.85
C PRO A 113 -8.16 -9.94 -11.14
N PRO A 114 -9.49 -9.89 -11.39
CA PRO A 114 -10.47 -10.74 -10.72
C PRO A 114 -10.16 -12.24 -10.78
N GLU A 115 -9.58 -12.73 -11.86
CA GLU A 115 -9.20 -14.14 -12.05
C GLU A 115 -8.05 -14.53 -11.10
N VAL A 116 -7.12 -13.61 -10.87
CA VAL A 116 -6.01 -13.79 -9.93
C VAL A 116 -6.51 -13.71 -8.50
N LEU A 117 -7.39 -12.76 -8.18
CA LEU A 117 -8.01 -12.67 -6.85
C LEU A 117 -8.84 -13.92 -6.53
N THR A 118 -9.58 -14.47 -7.50
CA THR A 118 -10.32 -15.73 -7.36
C THR A 118 -9.39 -16.86 -6.90
N LYS A 119 -8.23 -16.99 -7.56
CA LYS A 119 -7.21 -18.00 -7.23
C LYS A 119 -6.58 -17.74 -5.86
N LEU A 120 -6.08 -16.53 -5.61
CA LEU A 120 -5.35 -16.18 -4.39
C LEU A 120 -6.23 -16.21 -3.13
N LEU A 121 -7.49 -15.81 -3.25
CA LEU A 121 -8.44 -15.84 -2.15
C LEU A 121 -9.10 -17.20 -1.98
N GLY A 122 -8.96 -18.13 -2.93
CA GLY A 122 -9.61 -19.44 -2.86
C GLY A 122 -11.13 -19.37 -2.80
N ILE A 123 -11.73 -18.46 -3.57
CA ILE A 123 -13.20 -18.28 -3.68
C ILE A 123 -13.64 -18.32 -5.14
N SER A 124 -14.95 -18.35 -5.41
CA SER A 124 -15.47 -18.32 -6.79
C SER A 124 -15.42 -16.91 -7.40
N GLU A 125 -15.34 -16.83 -8.73
CA GLU A 125 -15.43 -15.59 -9.50
C GLU A 125 -16.75 -14.83 -9.23
N SER A 126 -17.85 -15.57 -9.07
CA SER A 126 -19.15 -15.00 -8.68
C SER A 126 -19.12 -14.35 -7.30
N SER A 127 -18.32 -14.88 -6.36
CA SER A 127 -18.12 -14.30 -5.03
C SER A 127 -17.28 -13.03 -5.11
N VAL A 128 -16.17 -13.05 -5.86
CA VAL A 128 -15.35 -11.84 -6.12
C VAL A 128 -16.23 -10.72 -6.68
N ARG A 129 -17.00 -10.98 -7.74
CA ARG A 129 -17.91 -9.96 -8.32
C ARG A 129 -18.92 -9.43 -7.31
N ARG A 130 -19.49 -10.29 -6.46
CA ARG A 130 -20.53 -9.88 -5.52
C ARG A 130 -19.97 -9.02 -4.39
N TYR A 131 -18.82 -9.41 -3.84
CA TYR A 131 -18.18 -8.70 -2.74
C TYR A 131 -17.55 -7.39 -3.21
N ALA A 132 -16.84 -7.41 -4.34
CA ALA A 132 -16.16 -6.22 -4.88
C ALA A 132 -17.13 -5.11 -5.33
N ASN A 133 -18.34 -5.46 -5.76
CA ASN A 133 -19.36 -4.47 -6.16
C ASN A 133 -20.32 -4.10 -5.02
N HIS A 134 -19.99 -4.43 -3.77
CA HIS A 134 -20.85 -4.23 -2.59
C HIS A 134 -22.26 -4.85 -2.71
N GLY A 135 -22.44 -5.83 -3.60
CA GLY A 135 -23.70 -6.55 -3.76
C GLY A 135 -24.00 -7.49 -2.60
N ARG A 136 -23.01 -7.78 -1.75
CA ARG A 136 -23.14 -8.47 -0.46
C ARG A 136 -21.95 -8.09 0.45
N PRO A 137 -22.14 -8.04 1.78
CA PRO A 137 -21.03 -7.94 2.71
C PRO A 137 -19.98 -9.04 2.49
N THR A 138 -18.71 -8.66 2.55
CA THR A 138 -17.58 -9.60 2.46
C THR A 138 -17.56 -10.49 3.72
N PRO A 139 -17.59 -11.83 3.59
CA PRO A 139 -17.44 -12.73 4.74
C PRO A 139 -16.12 -12.48 5.46
N GLN A 140 -16.12 -12.64 6.79
CA GLN A 140 -14.97 -12.27 7.63
C GLN A 140 -13.67 -12.97 7.21
N ASP A 141 -13.74 -14.26 6.91
CA ASP A 141 -12.61 -15.07 6.45
C ASP A 141 -12.07 -14.61 5.08
N VAL A 142 -12.94 -14.10 4.20
CA VAL A 142 -12.54 -13.50 2.92
C VAL A 142 -11.94 -12.12 3.15
N ALA A 143 -12.51 -11.31 4.04
CA ALA A 143 -12.00 -9.98 4.39
C ALA A 143 -10.58 -10.07 4.99
N VAL A 144 -10.32 -11.04 5.86
CA VAL A 144 -8.98 -11.27 6.43
C VAL A 144 -7.97 -11.64 5.34
N ARG A 145 -8.33 -12.53 4.40
CA ARG A 145 -7.46 -12.92 3.28
C ARG A 145 -7.23 -11.76 2.30
N LEU A 146 -8.26 -10.97 2.03
CA LEU A 146 -8.19 -9.78 1.18
C LEU A 146 -7.25 -8.74 1.79
N HIS A 147 -7.41 -8.44 3.07
CA HIS A 147 -6.54 -7.52 3.80
C HIS A 147 -5.09 -8.01 3.81
N TRP A 148 -4.89 -9.31 4.05
CA TRP A 148 -3.55 -9.91 3.97
C TRP A 148 -2.92 -9.68 2.59
N LEU A 149 -3.66 -9.86 1.50
CA LEU A 149 -3.17 -9.55 0.15
C LEU A 149 -2.85 -8.05 -0.02
N ALA A 150 -3.66 -7.14 0.53
CA ALA A 150 -3.36 -5.70 0.51
C ALA A 150 -2.04 -5.40 1.22
N MET A 151 -1.78 -6.01 2.37
CA MET A 151 -0.50 -5.84 3.08
C MET A 151 0.68 -6.35 2.23
N ARG A 152 0.54 -7.50 1.56
CA ARG A 152 1.60 -8.01 0.67
C ARG A 152 1.81 -7.14 -0.56
N VAL A 153 0.75 -6.59 -1.15
CA VAL A 153 0.86 -5.61 -2.24
C VAL A 153 1.62 -4.37 -1.76
N ALA A 154 1.36 -3.88 -0.56
CA ALA A 154 2.08 -2.76 0.04
C ALA A 154 3.58 -3.07 0.26
N ASP A 155 3.92 -4.27 0.76
CA ASP A 155 5.30 -4.70 0.96
C ASP A 155 6.08 -4.74 -0.38
N LEU A 156 5.40 -5.13 -1.46
CA LEU A 156 5.98 -5.26 -2.81
C LEU A 156 6.06 -3.94 -3.58
N ALA A 157 5.23 -2.94 -3.25
CA ALA A 157 5.12 -1.67 -3.98
C ALA A 157 6.43 -0.88 -4.02
N GLY A 158 7.31 -1.04 -3.02
CA GLY A 158 8.63 -0.41 -3.01
C GLY A 158 9.63 -1.00 -4.00
N ALA A 159 9.44 -2.26 -4.42
CA ALA A 159 10.36 -2.99 -5.29
C ALA A 159 9.80 -3.28 -6.69
N TYR A 160 8.48 -3.18 -6.86
CA TYR A 160 7.80 -3.57 -8.08
C TYR A 160 6.66 -2.60 -8.43
N ASN A 161 6.51 -2.31 -9.72
CA ASN A 161 5.27 -1.73 -10.23
C ASN A 161 4.14 -2.77 -10.25
N ARG A 162 2.91 -2.34 -10.56
CA ARG A 162 1.71 -3.21 -10.57
C ARG A 162 1.89 -4.50 -11.38
N PHE A 163 2.51 -4.41 -12.56
CA PHE A 163 2.81 -5.58 -13.40
C PHE A 163 3.83 -6.52 -12.75
N GLY A 164 4.85 -5.97 -12.10
CA GLY A 164 5.83 -6.71 -11.33
C GLY A 164 5.20 -7.44 -10.15
N ILE A 165 4.31 -6.78 -9.40
CA ILE A 165 3.55 -7.36 -8.28
C ILE A 165 2.68 -8.52 -8.77
N LEU A 166 1.92 -8.32 -9.85
CA LEU A 166 1.10 -9.38 -10.46
C LEU A 166 1.94 -10.61 -10.79
N ARG A 167 3.06 -10.41 -11.49
CA ARG A 167 3.99 -11.50 -11.84
C ARG A 167 4.68 -12.09 -10.62
N TRP A 168 4.82 -11.33 -9.53
CA TRP A 168 5.51 -11.80 -8.34
C TRP A 168 4.81 -13.01 -7.74
N PHE A 169 3.48 -13.01 -7.73
CA PHE A 169 2.64 -14.08 -7.19
C PHE A 169 2.71 -15.39 -8.00
N ASP A 170 2.99 -15.34 -9.29
CA ASP A 170 3.03 -16.55 -10.14
C ASP A 170 4.45 -17.05 -10.43
N ARG A 171 5.49 -16.28 -10.08
CA ARG A 171 6.88 -16.72 -10.28
C ARG A 171 7.33 -17.69 -9.19
N PRO A 172 7.82 -18.89 -9.54
CA PRO A 172 8.53 -19.78 -8.62
C PRO A 172 9.62 -19.08 -7.82
N ARG A 173 9.73 -19.39 -6.53
CA ARG A 173 10.73 -18.81 -5.63
C ARG A 173 11.57 -19.90 -5.03
N ARG A 174 12.89 -19.74 -5.10
CA ARG A 174 13.82 -20.65 -4.41
C ARG A 174 13.58 -20.68 -2.91
N ALA A 175 13.26 -19.52 -2.32
CA ALA A 175 12.89 -19.40 -0.90
C ALA A 175 11.60 -20.15 -0.54
N LEU A 176 10.74 -20.46 -1.51
CA LEU A 176 9.51 -21.24 -1.33
C LEU A 176 9.64 -22.63 -1.96
N ASN A 177 10.85 -23.22 -1.92
CA ASN A 177 11.14 -24.55 -2.45
C ASN A 177 10.75 -24.75 -3.93
N GLY A 178 10.87 -23.69 -4.74
CA GLY A 178 10.53 -23.72 -6.16
C GLY A 178 9.03 -23.56 -6.46
N GLN A 179 8.20 -23.33 -5.45
CA GLN A 179 6.78 -23.00 -5.65
C GLN A 179 6.58 -21.48 -5.82
N SER A 180 5.52 -21.09 -6.53
CA SER A 180 5.08 -19.69 -6.57
C SER A 180 4.27 -19.35 -5.30
N PRO A 181 4.20 -18.07 -4.91
CA PRO A 181 3.27 -17.63 -3.87
C PRO A 181 1.82 -18.10 -4.12
N SER A 182 1.35 -18.03 -5.37
CA SER A 182 0.00 -18.49 -5.73
C SER A 182 -0.22 -20.00 -5.60
N GLN A 183 0.84 -20.80 -5.60
CA GLN A 183 0.78 -22.24 -5.30
C GLN A 183 0.80 -22.52 -3.79
N ARG A 184 1.37 -21.62 -2.98
CA ARG A 184 1.32 -21.70 -1.51
C ARG A 184 -0.05 -21.26 -0.97
N LEU A 185 -0.66 -20.26 -1.60
CA LEU A 185 -1.97 -19.70 -1.25
C LEU A 185 -3.12 -20.46 -1.94
N THR A 186 -3.33 -21.72 -1.59
CA THR A 186 -4.35 -22.57 -2.22
C THR A 186 -5.44 -23.00 -1.24
N GLY A 187 -6.65 -23.23 -1.76
CA GLY A 187 -7.79 -23.65 -0.94
C GLY A 187 -8.25 -22.57 0.04
N THR A 188 -8.73 -23.00 1.20
CA THR A 188 -9.13 -22.11 2.30
C THR A 188 -7.98 -22.00 3.30
N TRP A 189 -7.12 -21.00 3.09
CA TRP A 189 -5.98 -20.73 3.95
C TRP A 189 -6.28 -19.62 4.97
N SER A 190 -5.50 -19.59 6.04
CA SER A 190 -5.47 -18.55 7.08
C SER A 190 -4.12 -17.82 7.06
N PRO A 191 -4.04 -16.52 7.40
CA PRO A 191 -2.76 -15.80 7.57
C PRO A 191 -1.75 -16.49 8.49
N ASP A 192 -2.24 -17.26 9.46
CA ASP A 192 -1.42 -17.98 10.44
C ASP A 192 -0.92 -19.35 9.94
N ASP A 193 -1.35 -19.79 8.75
CA ASP A 193 -0.89 -21.05 8.18
C ASP A 193 0.58 -20.93 7.78
N HIS A 194 1.39 -21.93 8.12
CA HIS A 194 2.83 -21.90 7.88
C HIS A 194 3.23 -21.56 6.43
N PRO A 195 2.60 -22.12 5.37
CA PRO A 195 2.91 -21.75 3.98
C PRO A 195 2.59 -20.28 3.65
N VAL A 196 1.64 -19.67 4.35
CA VAL A 196 1.22 -18.26 4.17
C VAL A 196 2.22 -17.34 4.87
N ILE A 197 2.67 -17.71 6.07
CA ILE A 197 3.73 -17.01 6.80
C ILE A 197 5.01 -16.93 5.96
N GLU A 198 5.44 -18.05 5.36
CA GLU A 198 6.65 -18.05 4.49
C GLU A 198 6.53 -17.09 3.29
N VAL A 199 5.33 -16.94 2.72
CA VAL A 199 5.08 -15.98 1.63
C VAL A 199 5.13 -14.55 2.16
N ALA A 200 4.58 -14.29 3.34
CA ALA A 200 4.62 -12.99 3.98
C ALA A 200 6.07 -12.56 4.30
N ASP A 201 6.85 -13.46 4.90
CA ASP A 201 8.27 -13.22 5.22
C ASP A 201 9.08 -12.90 3.97
N LEU A 202 8.83 -13.62 2.87
CA LEU A 202 9.49 -13.36 1.60
C LEU A 202 9.14 -11.97 1.03
N ALA A 203 7.87 -11.57 1.11
CA ALA A 203 7.45 -10.23 0.66
C ALA A 203 8.11 -9.14 1.52
N ALA A 204 8.06 -9.28 2.85
CA ALA A 204 8.62 -8.32 3.80
C ALA A 204 10.14 -8.16 3.67
N SER A 205 10.87 -9.24 3.33
CA SER A 205 12.31 -9.19 3.11
C SER A 205 12.73 -8.24 1.98
N LEU A 206 11.86 -8.00 1.00
CA LEU A 206 12.15 -7.13 -0.13
C LEU A 206 12.14 -5.66 0.28
N THR A 207 11.27 -5.29 1.22
CA THR A 207 11.26 -3.94 1.80
C THR A 207 12.50 -3.70 2.66
N ALA A 208 12.94 -4.71 3.42
CA ALA A 208 14.15 -4.60 4.25
C ALA A 208 15.44 -4.44 3.43
N MET A 209 15.53 -5.07 2.25
CA MET A 209 16.69 -4.95 1.35
C MET A 209 16.74 -3.63 0.57
N SER A 210 15.63 -2.90 0.45
CA SER A 210 15.61 -1.56 -0.16
C SER A 210 15.97 -0.44 0.83
N ALA A 211 16.03 -0.74 2.13
CA ALA A 211 16.35 0.21 3.20
C ALA A 211 17.84 0.20 3.61
N THR A 212 18.66 -0.65 3.00
CA THR A 212 20.12 -0.74 3.18
C THR A 212 20.88 -0.14 2.01
#